data_AF-A0A8B4QCG5-F1
#
_entry.id   AF-A0A8B4QCG5-F1
#
_cell.length_a   1.000
_cell.length_b   1.000
_cell.length_c   1.000
_cell.angle_alpha   90.00
_cell.angle_beta   90.00
_cell.angle_gamma   90.00
#
_symmetry.space_group_name_H-M   'P 1'
#
loop_
_entity.id
_entity.type
_entity.pdbx_description
1 polymer ?
#
loop_
_entity_poly.entity_id
_entity_poly.type
_entity_poly.pdbx_seq_one_letter_code
_entity_poly.pdbx_strand_id
1 'polypeptide(L)'
;MRKFAQLTVLAALACVVLIFSVLLLVNVFSTSSEPKTNAQHTPSQQFTQKEFIQKIAPTAEKIAEKYGLYASVMIAQATLESNSGNSELASTPNYNLFGMKGSYRGNSVRYPTQEDDGKGNMRTINANFRQYPSYEESMKDYAKLLQKGTSWNKEIYHKTFVKNSKSYKEATAALTGRYATDSKYNHKLNQLIKDYKLSKYDTK
;
A
#
# COMPACT_ATOMS: atom_id res chain seq x y z
N MET A 1 3.83 54.77 -6.01
CA MET A 1 4.40 54.12 -7.22
C MET A 1 5.21 52.91 -6.81
N ARG A 2 4.88 51.74 -7.39
CA ARG A 2 5.67 50.49 -7.48
C ARG A 2 5.88 49.71 -6.16
N LYS A 3 5.71 48.39 -6.07
CA LYS A 3 4.96 47.35 -6.80
C LYS A 3 5.11 46.10 -5.90
N PHE A 4 4.06 45.30 -5.83
CA PHE A 4 3.98 44.01 -5.13
C PHE A 4 5.17 43.08 -5.40
N ALA A 5 5.64 42.39 -4.35
CA ALA A 5 6.35 41.13 -4.47
C ALA A 5 5.57 40.06 -3.71
N GLN A 6 4.71 39.34 -4.45
CA GLN A 6 4.20 38.04 -4.04
C GLN A 6 5.39 37.08 -4.03
N LEU A 7 5.69 36.47 -2.89
CA LEU A 7 6.59 35.31 -2.84
C LEU A 7 5.73 34.07 -2.61
N THR A 8 5.49 33.37 -3.72
CA THR A 8 4.83 32.07 -3.80
C THR A 8 5.65 31.04 -3.03
N VAL A 9 5.15 30.61 -1.87
CA VAL A 9 5.64 29.39 -1.22
C VAL A 9 5.10 28.21 -2.02
N LEU A 10 5.95 27.67 -2.90
CA LEU A 10 5.73 26.44 -3.63
C LEU A 10 5.67 25.30 -2.60
N ALA A 11 4.47 24.92 -2.15
CA ALA A 11 4.28 23.71 -1.37
C ALA A 11 4.60 22.52 -2.28
N ALA A 12 5.71 21.82 -1.99
CA ALA A 12 6.03 20.54 -2.60
C ALA A 12 4.95 19.53 -2.19
N LEU A 13 3.92 19.40 -3.03
CA LEU A 13 2.86 18.41 -2.87
C LEU A 13 3.45 17.03 -3.19
N ALA A 14 4.03 16.39 -2.19
CA ALA A 14 4.23 14.94 -2.22
C ALA A 14 2.84 14.29 -2.06
N CYS A 15 2.06 14.23 -3.14
CA CYS A 15 0.86 13.41 -3.24
C CYS A 15 1.27 11.94 -3.10
N VAL A 16 1.31 11.45 -1.86
CA VAL A 16 1.11 10.02 -1.62
C VAL A 16 -0.39 9.80 -1.61
N VAL A 17 -0.99 9.91 -2.79
CA VAL A 17 -2.32 9.40 -3.05
C VAL A 17 -2.07 7.94 -3.46
N LEU A 18 -2.19 7.03 -2.50
CA LEU A 18 -2.41 5.62 -2.82
C LEU A 18 -3.92 5.40 -2.80
N ILE A 19 -4.54 5.72 -3.94
CA ILE A 19 -5.89 5.28 -4.24
C ILE A 19 -5.74 3.93 -4.93
N PHE A 20 -5.94 2.87 -4.17
CA PHE A 20 -6.15 1.54 -4.76
C PHE A 20 -7.56 1.49 -5.32
N SER A 21 -7.67 1.85 -6.60
CA SER A 21 -8.84 1.57 -7.42
C SER A 21 -8.76 0.12 -7.90
N VAL A 22 -9.80 -0.62 -7.57
CA VAL A 22 -10.19 -1.93 -8.09
C VAL A 22 -9.85 -2.08 -9.57
N LEU A 23 -9.08 -3.12 -9.91
CA LEU A 23 -8.86 -3.58 -11.28
C LEU A 23 -10.19 -4.19 -11.77
N LEU A 24 -10.94 -3.45 -12.59
CA LEU A 24 -12.14 -3.97 -13.26
C LEU A 24 -11.82 -4.07 -14.75
N LEU A 25 -11.55 -5.29 -15.22
CA LEU A 25 -11.32 -5.59 -16.62
C LEU A 25 -12.63 -5.38 -17.40
N VAL A 26 -12.57 -4.49 -18.39
CA VAL A 26 -13.64 -4.28 -19.36
C VAL A 26 -13.48 -5.34 -20.45
N ASN A 27 -14.48 -6.22 -20.62
CA ASN A 27 -14.55 -7.11 -21.78
C ASN A 27 -15.01 -6.29 -23.00
N VAL A 28 -14.06 -5.86 -23.82
CA VAL A 28 -14.32 -5.38 -25.19
C VAL A 28 -13.75 -6.41 -26.15
N PHE A 29 -14.59 -7.31 -26.64
CA PHE A 29 -14.26 -8.16 -27.78
C PHE A 29 -14.62 -7.41 -29.07
N SER A 30 -13.60 -6.94 -29.79
CA SER A 30 -13.67 -6.66 -31.23
C SER A 30 -12.29 -6.86 -31.86
N THR A 31 -12.18 -8.02 -32.52
CA THR A 31 -11.37 -8.40 -33.69
C THR A 31 -10.06 -7.66 -34.01
N SER A 32 -8.94 -8.39 -33.99
CA SER A 32 -8.07 -8.58 -35.17
C SER A 32 -6.85 -9.44 -34.79
N SER A 33 -6.51 -10.38 -35.67
CA SER A 33 -5.42 -11.34 -35.58
C SER A 33 -4.11 -10.73 -36.08
N GLU A 34 -3.04 -10.74 -35.26
CA GLU A 34 -1.61 -10.54 -35.61
C GLU A 34 -0.73 -11.10 -34.44
N PRO A 35 0.58 -11.39 -34.62
CA PRO A 35 1.20 -12.70 -34.37
C PRO A 35 1.71 -12.97 -32.95
N LYS A 36 1.74 -14.26 -32.60
CA LYS A 36 2.16 -14.82 -31.30
C LYS A 36 3.66 -14.58 -31.03
N THR A 37 3.96 -13.60 -30.20
CA THR A 37 5.23 -13.56 -29.46
C THR A 37 5.07 -14.47 -28.24
N ASN A 38 5.85 -15.54 -28.18
CA ASN A 38 5.79 -16.57 -27.15
C ASN A 38 6.42 -16.04 -25.85
N ALA A 39 5.76 -15.09 -25.17
CA ALA A 39 6.02 -14.82 -23.77
C ALA A 39 5.39 -15.98 -22.99
N GLN A 40 6.23 -16.83 -22.38
CA GLN A 40 5.76 -17.80 -21.39
C GLN A 40 5.20 -17.02 -20.19
N HIS A 41 3.92 -16.68 -20.23
CA HIS A 41 3.16 -16.29 -19.05
C HIS A 41 3.05 -17.54 -18.17
N THR A 42 4.01 -17.73 -17.26
CA THR A 42 3.80 -18.61 -16.10
C THR A 42 2.51 -18.14 -15.44
N PRO A 43 1.54 -19.03 -15.14
CA PRO A 43 0.35 -18.63 -14.40
C PRO A 43 0.82 -17.92 -13.13
N SER A 44 0.50 -16.64 -12.99
CA SER A 44 0.78 -15.93 -11.75
C SER A 44 0.05 -16.69 -10.64
N GLN A 45 0.78 -17.07 -9.59
CA GLN A 45 0.20 -17.80 -8.47
C GLN A 45 -0.91 -16.94 -7.87
N GLN A 46 -2.17 -17.34 -8.06
CA GLN A 46 -3.32 -16.63 -7.54
C GLN A 46 -3.62 -17.14 -6.13
N PHE A 47 -3.43 -16.29 -5.12
CA PHE A 47 -3.76 -16.61 -3.74
C PHE A 47 -5.23 -16.29 -3.46
N THR A 48 -5.89 -17.17 -2.72
CA THR A 48 -7.03 -16.76 -1.91
C THR A 48 -6.56 -15.81 -0.79
N GLN A 49 -7.48 -14.99 -0.26
CA GLN A 49 -7.20 -14.14 0.90
C GLN A 49 -6.60 -14.93 2.08
N LYS A 50 -7.14 -16.12 2.37
CA LYS A 50 -6.69 -16.98 3.46
C LYS A 50 -5.27 -17.50 3.24
N GLU A 51 -4.95 -17.99 2.05
CA GLU A 51 -3.61 -18.48 1.71
C GLU A 51 -2.58 -17.35 1.78
N PHE A 52 -2.93 -16.18 1.26
CA PHE A 52 -2.04 -15.02 1.33
C PHE A 52 -1.78 -14.60 2.78
N ILE A 53 -2.82 -14.50 3.61
CA ILE A 53 -2.70 -14.19 5.04
C ILE A 53 -1.78 -15.22 5.73
N GLN A 54 -2.00 -16.52 5.49
CA GLN A 54 -1.16 -17.58 6.07
C GLN A 54 0.30 -17.47 5.63
N LYS A 55 0.54 -17.07 4.37
CA LYS A 55 1.89 -16.88 3.82
C LYS A 55 2.66 -15.75 4.50
N ILE A 56 1.99 -14.62 4.81
CA ILE A 56 2.68 -13.43 5.34
C ILE A 56 2.67 -13.33 6.87
N ALA A 57 1.71 -13.98 7.56
CA ALA A 57 1.49 -13.80 8.98
C ALA A 57 2.74 -14.04 9.86
N PRO A 58 3.52 -15.13 9.69
CA PRO A 58 4.70 -15.37 10.54
C PRO A 58 5.76 -14.25 10.44
N THR A 59 5.90 -13.66 9.25
CA THR A 59 6.84 -12.54 9.04
C THR A 59 6.25 -11.24 9.55
N ALA A 60 4.95 -11.01 9.37
CA ALA A 60 4.26 -9.84 9.88
C ALA A 60 4.31 -9.77 11.42
N GLU A 61 4.13 -10.90 12.12
CA GLU A 61 4.26 -10.99 13.58
C GLU A 61 5.65 -10.51 14.05
N LYS A 62 6.72 -11.11 13.52
CA LYS A 62 8.10 -10.77 13.88
C LYS A 62 8.44 -9.30 13.62
N ILE A 63 7.97 -8.74 12.51
CA ILE A 63 8.22 -7.34 12.17
C ILE A 63 7.36 -6.44 13.07
N ALA A 64 6.10 -6.77 13.29
CA ALA A 64 5.20 -5.97 14.12
C ALA A 64 5.72 -5.88 15.56
N GLU A 65 6.15 -6.99 16.15
CA GLU A 65 6.80 -7.04 17.46
C GLU A 65 8.03 -6.10 17.51
N LYS A 66 8.95 -6.27 16.56
CA LYS A 66 10.18 -5.47 16.49
C LYS A 66 9.95 -3.96 16.37
N TYR A 67 8.89 -3.55 15.68
CA TYR A 67 8.60 -2.13 15.43
C TYR A 67 7.49 -1.56 16.33
N GLY A 68 6.90 -2.35 17.23
CA GLY A 68 5.81 -1.93 18.10
C GLY A 68 4.50 -1.62 17.35
N LEU A 69 4.17 -2.42 16.33
CA LEU A 69 2.98 -2.30 15.49
C LEU A 69 2.00 -3.44 15.78
N TYR A 70 0.77 -3.33 15.28
CA TYR A 70 -0.18 -4.44 15.25
C TYR A 70 0.08 -5.30 14.01
N ALA A 71 0.37 -6.60 14.19
CA ALA A 71 0.50 -7.54 13.09
C ALA A 71 -0.82 -7.65 12.31
N SER A 72 -1.95 -7.60 13.01
CA SER A 72 -3.29 -7.62 12.41
C SER A 72 -3.50 -6.48 11.41
N VAL A 73 -3.04 -5.27 11.75
CA VAL A 73 -3.14 -4.09 10.88
C VAL A 73 -2.21 -4.22 9.68
N MET A 74 -0.96 -4.67 9.89
CA MET A 74 -0.02 -4.90 8.79
C MET A 74 -0.54 -5.95 7.79
N ILE A 75 -1.05 -7.08 8.29
CA ILE A 75 -1.64 -8.14 7.46
C ILE A 75 -2.87 -7.60 6.72
N ALA A 76 -3.78 -6.89 7.40
CA ALA A 76 -4.97 -6.35 6.78
C ALA A 76 -4.65 -5.35 5.66
N GLN A 77 -3.68 -4.45 5.88
CA GLN A 77 -3.22 -3.52 4.83
C GLN A 77 -2.57 -4.27 3.69
N ALA A 78 -1.63 -5.20 3.97
CA ALA A 78 -1.02 -6.00 2.91
C ALA A 78 -2.07 -6.73 2.09
N THR A 79 -3.06 -7.40 2.71
CA THR A 79 -4.16 -8.09 2.02
C THR A 79 -4.98 -7.13 1.16
N LEU A 80 -5.33 -5.96 1.68
CA LEU A 80 -6.15 -4.96 0.96
C LEU A 80 -5.39 -4.35 -0.21
N GLU A 81 -4.20 -3.80 0.04
CA GLU A 81 -3.40 -3.07 -0.96
C GLU A 81 -2.91 -3.99 -2.08
N SER A 82 -2.54 -5.23 -1.76
CA SER A 82 -1.96 -6.14 -2.77
C SER A 82 -2.98 -6.97 -3.54
N ASN A 83 -4.29 -6.78 -3.31
CA ASN A 83 -5.31 -7.74 -3.73
C ASN A 83 -4.94 -9.17 -3.31
N SER A 84 -4.58 -9.36 -2.03
CA SER A 84 -4.07 -10.64 -1.49
C SER A 84 -2.84 -11.19 -2.23
N GLY A 85 -1.90 -10.32 -2.59
CA GLY A 85 -0.67 -10.65 -3.30
C GLY A 85 -0.82 -10.77 -4.82
N ASN A 86 -2.04 -10.65 -5.34
CA ASN A 86 -2.35 -10.92 -6.74
C ASN A 86 -2.22 -9.71 -7.68
N SER A 87 -1.97 -8.51 -7.15
CA SER A 87 -1.67 -7.35 -8.01
C SER A 87 -0.32 -7.57 -8.72
N GLU A 88 -0.15 -7.03 -9.92
CA GLU A 88 1.10 -7.14 -10.68
C GLU A 88 2.30 -6.53 -9.91
N LEU A 89 2.04 -5.47 -9.14
CA LEU A 89 3.03 -4.81 -8.32
C LEU A 89 3.40 -5.62 -7.06
N ALA A 90 2.47 -6.39 -6.52
CA ALA A 90 2.73 -7.28 -5.39
C ALA A 90 3.35 -8.61 -5.83
N SER A 91 2.97 -9.14 -6.99
CA SER A 91 3.45 -10.42 -7.49
C SER A 91 4.96 -10.40 -7.78
N THR A 92 5.54 -11.59 -7.96
CA THR A 92 6.89 -11.72 -8.51
C THR A 92 6.97 -11.04 -9.88
N PRO A 93 8.06 -10.32 -10.21
CA PRO A 93 9.30 -10.16 -9.44
C PRO A 93 9.35 -8.87 -8.59
N ASN A 94 8.20 -8.27 -8.25
CA ASN A 94 8.14 -6.94 -7.66
C ASN A 94 8.00 -6.92 -6.13
N TYR A 95 7.19 -7.83 -5.59
CA TYR A 95 7.00 -8.04 -4.15
C TYR A 95 6.52 -6.81 -3.35
N ASN A 96 5.95 -5.79 -4.00
CA ASN A 96 5.55 -4.53 -3.36
C ASN A 96 4.09 -4.60 -2.89
N LEU A 97 3.91 -5.07 -1.65
CA LEU A 97 2.60 -5.32 -1.05
C LEU A 97 1.79 -4.06 -0.75
N PHE A 98 2.45 -2.90 -0.62
CA PHE A 98 1.87 -1.69 -0.05
C PHE A 98 1.79 -0.53 -1.04
N GLY A 99 2.12 -0.76 -2.32
CA GLY A 99 2.12 0.27 -3.35
C GLY A 99 3.16 1.37 -3.13
N MET A 100 4.26 1.10 -2.43
CA MET A 100 5.22 2.16 -2.09
C MET A 100 5.95 2.68 -3.34
N LYS A 101 5.83 3.99 -3.60
CA LYS A 101 6.51 4.69 -4.70
C LYS A 101 8.01 4.91 -4.42
N GLY A 102 8.80 5.07 -5.48
CA GLY A 102 10.24 5.34 -5.44
C GLY A 102 11.10 4.13 -5.80
N SER A 103 12.27 4.01 -5.18
CA SER A 103 13.18 2.88 -5.35
C SER A 103 13.56 2.27 -4.00
N TYR A 104 13.84 0.96 -4.00
CA TYR A 104 14.37 0.23 -2.84
C TYR A 104 15.75 -0.30 -3.19
N ARG A 105 16.79 0.24 -2.53
CA ARG A 105 18.20 -0.09 -2.80
C ARG A 105 18.57 0.02 -4.29
N GLY A 106 18.05 1.06 -4.96
CA GLY A 106 18.27 1.29 -6.38
C GLY A 106 17.28 0.60 -7.31
N ASN A 107 16.51 -0.39 -6.84
CA ASN A 107 15.55 -1.13 -7.67
C ASN A 107 14.18 -0.44 -7.70
N SER A 108 13.62 -0.30 -8.89
CA SER A 108 12.29 0.27 -9.11
C SER A 108 11.66 -0.29 -10.37
N VAL A 109 10.33 -0.30 -10.41
CA VAL A 109 9.55 -0.69 -11.58
C VAL A 109 8.53 0.40 -11.93
N ARG A 110 8.31 0.64 -13.22
CA ARG A 110 7.40 1.68 -13.71
C ARG A 110 6.03 1.07 -14.03
N TYR A 111 4.98 1.57 -13.37
CA TYR A 111 3.60 1.11 -13.57
C TYR A 111 2.64 2.31 -13.67
N PRO A 112 1.52 2.16 -14.39
CA PRO A 112 0.41 3.09 -14.30
C PRO A 112 -0.21 3.08 -12.90
N THR A 113 -0.65 4.24 -12.43
CA THR A 113 -1.34 4.42 -11.16
C THR A 113 -2.40 5.51 -11.30
N GLN A 114 -3.49 5.39 -10.54
CA GLN A 114 -4.52 6.42 -10.49
C GLN A 114 -4.19 7.44 -9.39
N GLU A 115 -4.14 8.72 -9.77
CA GLU A 115 -3.93 9.84 -8.86
C GLU A 115 -5.17 10.73 -8.83
N ASP A 116 -5.49 11.24 -7.64
CA ASP A 116 -6.43 12.34 -7.47
C ASP A 116 -5.70 13.67 -7.74
N ASP A 117 -6.30 14.56 -8.51
CA ASP A 117 -5.80 15.92 -8.77
C ASP A 117 -5.95 16.89 -7.57
N GLY A 118 -6.45 16.40 -6.43
CA GLY A 118 -6.77 17.17 -5.23
C GLY A 118 -8.19 17.74 -5.24
N LYS A 119 -8.98 17.46 -6.27
CA LYS A 119 -10.39 17.87 -6.42
C LYS A 119 -11.33 16.67 -6.55
N GLY A 120 -10.83 15.45 -6.38
CA GLY A 120 -11.59 14.21 -6.56
C GLY A 120 -11.58 13.69 -8.00
N ASN A 121 -10.85 14.32 -8.93
CA ASN A 121 -10.75 13.81 -10.29
C ASN A 121 -9.58 12.84 -10.40
N MET A 122 -9.88 11.60 -10.79
CA MET A 122 -8.89 10.57 -10.98
C MET A 122 -8.23 10.67 -12.36
N ARG A 123 -6.91 10.54 -12.41
CA ARG A 123 -6.13 10.44 -13.65
C ARG A 123 -5.10 9.32 -13.57
N THR A 124 -4.88 8.63 -14.69
CA THR A 124 -3.82 7.63 -14.78
C THR A 124 -2.50 8.31 -15.16
N ILE A 125 -1.47 8.11 -14.35
CA ILE A 125 -0.09 8.51 -14.66
C ILE A 125 0.85 7.33 -14.50
N ASN A 126 2.03 7.38 -15.13
CA ASN A 126 3.10 6.43 -14.84
C ASN A 126 3.92 6.91 -13.65
N ALA A 127 4.11 6.04 -12.65
CA ALA A 127 4.96 6.30 -11.50
C ALA A 127 6.00 5.17 -11.33
N ASN A 128 7.11 5.50 -10.67
CA ASN A 128 8.08 4.50 -10.23
C ASN A 128 7.65 3.97 -8.87
N PHE A 129 7.60 2.64 -8.76
CA PHE A 129 7.34 1.91 -7.54
C PHE A 129 8.57 1.15 -7.09
N ARG A 130 8.72 1.04 -5.77
CA ARG A 130 9.82 0.27 -5.16
C ARG A 130 9.68 -1.19 -5.60
N GLN A 131 10.81 -1.80 -5.93
CA GLN A 131 10.90 -3.23 -6.23
C GLN A 131 11.70 -3.91 -5.13
N TYR A 132 11.15 -4.96 -4.53
CA TYR A 132 11.77 -5.65 -3.39
C TYR A 132 12.30 -7.03 -3.76
N PRO A 133 13.30 -7.55 -3.04
CA PRO A 133 13.71 -8.95 -3.15
C PRO A 133 12.67 -9.94 -2.65
N SER A 134 11.85 -9.56 -1.66
CA SER A 134 10.79 -10.41 -1.11
C SER A 134 9.72 -9.60 -0.37
N TYR A 135 8.64 -10.28 0.03
CA TYR A 135 7.60 -9.72 0.90
C TYR A 135 8.13 -9.27 2.26
N GLU A 136 9.20 -9.89 2.78
CA GLU A 136 9.81 -9.47 4.04
C GLU A 136 10.41 -8.07 3.94
N GLU A 137 11.13 -7.76 2.85
CA GLU A 137 11.67 -6.41 2.62
C GLU A 137 10.56 -5.38 2.46
N SER A 138 9.48 -5.73 1.73
CA SER A 138 8.31 -4.86 1.60
C SER A 138 7.67 -4.55 2.96
N MET A 139 7.47 -5.55 3.82
CA MET A 139 6.90 -5.36 5.16
C MET A 139 7.82 -4.59 6.11
N LYS A 140 9.14 -4.84 6.05
CA LYS A 140 10.12 -4.07 6.84
C LYS A 140 10.16 -2.61 6.43
N ASP A 141 10.07 -2.32 5.14
CA ASP A 141 10.11 -0.97 4.61
C ASP A 141 8.80 -0.21 4.91
N TYR A 142 7.66 -0.91 4.88
CA TYR A 142 6.39 -0.40 5.40
C TYR A 142 6.48 -0.04 6.90
N ALA A 143 7.04 -0.92 7.74
CA ALA A 143 7.20 -0.62 9.17
C ALA A 143 8.09 0.61 9.40
N LYS A 144 9.14 0.80 8.57
CA LYS A 144 10.00 1.99 8.60
C LYS A 144 9.26 3.25 8.15
N LEU A 145 8.36 3.17 7.17
CA LEU A 145 7.51 4.29 6.78
C LEU A 145 6.67 4.76 7.96
N LEU A 146 6.00 3.84 8.66
CA LEU A 146 5.22 4.20 9.84
C LEU A 146 6.08 4.82 10.95
N GLN A 147 7.31 4.32 11.15
CA GLN A 147 8.23 4.83 12.15
C GLN A 147 8.80 6.21 11.81
N LYS A 148 9.09 6.48 10.55
CA LYS A 148 9.73 7.73 10.11
C LYS A 148 8.74 8.82 9.71
N GLY A 149 7.48 8.45 9.43
CA GLY A 149 6.48 9.32 8.84
C GLY A 149 6.86 9.74 7.42
N THR A 150 6.33 10.88 7.00
CA THR A 150 6.64 11.50 5.71
C THR A 150 7.69 12.60 5.87
N SER A 151 8.23 13.10 4.76
CA SER A 151 9.16 14.23 4.77
C SER A 151 8.57 15.50 5.40
N TRP A 152 7.27 15.71 5.27
CA TRP A 152 6.56 16.89 5.76
C TRP A 152 5.90 16.68 7.14
N ASN A 153 5.67 15.44 7.56
CA ASN A 153 5.16 15.12 8.88
C ASN A 153 5.70 13.78 9.36
N LYS A 154 6.74 13.84 10.20
CA LYS A 154 7.38 12.67 10.80
C LYS A 154 6.47 11.90 11.76
N GLU A 155 5.48 12.57 12.33
CA GLU A 155 4.61 12.02 13.37
C GLU A 155 3.26 11.52 12.83
N ILE A 156 3.03 11.64 11.52
CA ILE A 156 1.74 11.39 10.89
C ILE A 156 1.15 10.01 11.21
N TYR A 157 2.01 9.02 11.48
CA TYR A 157 1.62 7.65 11.81
C TYR A 157 1.86 7.27 13.28
N HIS A 158 2.25 8.19 14.17
CA HIS A 158 2.56 7.83 15.57
C HIS A 158 1.40 7.14 16.31
N LYS A 159 0.14 7.42 15.98
CA LYS A 159 -1.03 6.77 16.58
C LYS A 159 -1.31 5.35 16.07
N THR A 160 -0.51 4.81 15.14
CA THR A 160 -0.65 3.42 14.67
C THR A 160 0.14 2.43 15.52
N PHE A 161 1.05 2.93 16.36
CA PHE A 161 1.89 2.12 17.24
C PHE A 161 1.13 1.65 18.46
N VAL A 162 1.39 0.41 18.89
CA VAL A 162 0.77 -0.22 20.06
C VAL A 162 0.92 0.66 21.31
N LYS A 163 2.10 1.28 21.51
CA LYS A 163 2.34 2.17 22.66
C LYS A 163 1.51 3.45 22.67
N ASN A 164 0.94 3.84 21.53
CA ASN A 164 0.25 5.12 21.32
C ASN A 164 -1.24 4.93 21.00
N SER A 165 -1.75 3.70 21.08
CA SER A 165 -3.15 3.37 20.80
C SER A 165 -3.63 2.23 21.68
N LYS A 166 -4.92 2.24 22.05
CA LYS A 166 -5.49 1.24 22.96
C LYS A 166 -5.93 -0.04 22.23
N SER A 167 -6.04 0.00 20.91
CA SER A 167 -6.50 -1.13 20.11
C SER A 167 -6.13 -0.98 18.64
N TYR A 168 -6.19 -2.08 17.88
CA TYR A 168 -6.05 -2.04 16.42
C TYR A 168 -7.07 -1.10 15.76
N LYS A 169 -8.26 -0.90 16.37
CA LYS A 169 -9.29 0.02 15.83
C LYS A 169 -8.85 1.48 15.90
N GLU A 170 -8.12 1.87 16.94
CA GLU A 170 -7.54 3.21 17.02
C GLU A 170 -6.40 3.36 16.00
N ALA A 171 -5.58 2.32 15.80
CA ALA A 171 -4.53 2.32 14.79
C ALA A 171 -5.10 2.42 13.36
N THR A 172 -6.15 1.67 13.02
CA THR A 172 -6.82 1.76 11.70
C THR A 172 -7.52 3.11 11.50
N ALA A 173 -8.10 3.69 12.56
CA ALA A 173 -8.63 5.05 12.51
C ALA A 173 -7.53 6.09 12.26
N ALA A 174 -6.35 5.92 12.87
CA ALA A 174 -5.21 6.81 12.62
C ALA A 174 -4.72 6.76 11.18
N LEU A 175 -4.80 5.60 10.51
CA LEU A 175 -4.45 5.44 9.10
C LEU A 175 -5.45 6.08 8.13
N THR A 176 -6.71 6.26 8.54
CA THR A 176 -7.78 6.79 7.68
C THR A 176 -7.54 8.27 7.37
N GLY A 177 -7.56 8.63 6.08
CA GLY A 177 -7.24 9.97 5.60
C GLY A 177 -5.76 10.35 5.68
N ARG A 178 -4.88 9.43 6.12
CA ARG A 178 -3.42 9.68 6.24
C ARG A 178 -2.58 8.70 5.43
N TYR A 179 -3.00 7.44 5.38
CA TYR A 179 -2.38 6.42 4.53
C TYR A 179 -3.11 6.32 3.18
N ALA A 180 -4.45 6.31 3.25
CA ALA A 180 -5.33 6.35 2.09
C ALA A 180 -6.30 7.54 2.22
N THR A 181 -6.68 8.14 1.10
CA THR A 181 -7.70 9.21 1.04
C THR A 181 -9.12 8.69 1.31
N ASP A 182 -9.33 7.39 1.23
CA ASP A 182 -10.59 6.73 1.51
C ASP A 182 -11.07 6.96 2.96
N SER A 183 -12.22 7.60 3.12
CA SER A 183 -12.82 7.89 4.43
C SER A 183 -13.34 6.65 5.15
N LYS A 184 -13.50 5.52 4.45
CA LYS A 184 -13.94 4.22 5.00
C LYS A 184 -12.79 3.24 5.19
N TYR A 185 -11.54 3.71 5.09
CA TYR A 185 -10.36 2.85 5.12
C TYR A 185 -10.27 2.01 6.41
N ASN A 186 -10.45 2.61 7.58
CA ASN A 186 -10.54 1.89 8.85
C ASN A 186 -11.60 0.79 8.85
N HIS A 187 -12.78 1.02 8.27
CA HIS A 187 -13.85 0.04 8.22
C HIS A 187 -13.43 -1.19 7.41
N LYS A 188 -12.78 -0.99 6.25
CA LYS A 188 -12.25 -2.07 5.43
C LYS A 188 -11.21 -2.90 6.18
N LEU A 189 -10.25 -2.23 6.84
CA LEU A 189 -9.23 -2.92 7.63
C LEU A 189 -9.84 -3.67 8.81
N ASN A 190 -10.74 -3.03 9.56
CA ASN A 190 -11.41 -3.63 10.71
C ASN A 190 -12.25 -4.85 10.29
N GLN A 191 -12.86 -4.81 9.11
CA GLN A 191 -13.62 -5.93 8.56
C GLN A 191 -12.69 -7.11 8.24
N LEU A 192 -11.58 -6.88 7.54
CA LEU A 192 -10.57 -7.92 7.29
C LEU A 192 -10.02 -8.52 8.60
N ILE A 193 -9.70 -7.68 9.58
CA ILE A 193 -9.21 -8.11 10.90
C ILE A 193 -10.25 -9.00 11.59
N LYS A 194 -11.53 -8.65 11.52
CA LYS A 194 -12.62 -9.43 12.11
C LYS A 194 -12.83 -10.75 11.39
N ASP A 195 -13.00 -10.73 10.08
CA ASP A 195 -13.38 -11.90 9.27
C ASP A 195 -12.31 -13.00 9.32
N TYR A 196 -11.04 -12.59 9.30
CA TYR A 196 -9.91 -13.50 9.34
C TYR A 196 -9.33 -13.69 10.75
N LYS A 197 -9.97 -13.10 11.78
CA LYS A 197 -9.54 -13.15 13.18
C LYS A 197 -8.06 -12.78 13.35
N LEU A 198 -7.62 -11.73 12.65
CA LEU A 198 -6.20 -11.36 12.56
C LEU A 198 -5.62 -10.87 13.89
N SER A 199 -6.45 -10.45 14.84
CA SER A 199 -5.99 -10.05 16.17
C SER A 199 -5.30 -11.18 16.94
N LYS A 200 -5.46 -12.44 16.53
CA LYS A 200 -4.70 -13.56 17.09
C LYS A 200 -3.19 -13.45 16.85
N TYR A 201 -2.77 -12.64 15.88
CA TYR A 201 -1.37 -12.35 15.57
C TYR A 201 -0.83 -11.12 16.31
N ASP A 202 -1.68 -10.36 17.04
CA ASP A 202 -1.26 -9.19 17.83
C ASP A 202 -0.66 -9.57 19.19
N THR A 203 -0.30 -10.83 19.39
CA THR A 203 0.25 -11.32 20.65
C THR A 203 1.63 -10.75 20.95
N LYS A 204 1.86 -10.54 22.24
CA LYS A 204 2.83 -9.64 22.88
C LYS A 204 4.29 -10.03 22.71
#